data_AF-A0A949UPH7-F1
#
_entry.id   AF-A0A949UPH7-F1
#
_cell.length_a   1.000
_cell.length_b   1.000
_cell.length_c   1.000
_cell.angle_alpha   90.00
_cell.angle_beta   90.00
_cell.angle_gamma   90.00
#
_symmetry.space_group_name_H-M   'P 1'
#
loop_
_entity.id
_entity.type
_entity.pdbx_description
1 polymer ?
#
loop_
_entity_poly.entity_id
_entity_poly.type
_entity_poly.pdbx_seq_one_letter_code
_entity_poly.pdbx_strand_id
1 'polypeptide(L)'
;MSFLSQAQVSSSIDSTKIKIGEEIQYSIIVEADTTDLVVFPEGQTFLPLEVIESYKVDTTFENAKYRLLKKYGVTQFDSGKYTIPSQRININNKAFQTDSVKVEVVDVVVDTTQQKMFTIKPAIEIKKPPFDFIKALYWIVPVLLIIAGIVYLLFRRKKRKEEREKELPPYEEALVALQELDSSHLLEEDKSKEYYSSLTEIIKRYLDREVDDKALESTSNELIERLELHRDSGNFDFDSETISKLDKIFKRADLIKFAKMKEQEGQASVDRSTIEEILNETKEIIPELTEEELLENEQYLEQLRKKRNKKRWLIGAASIFTLAIISIGIYGTLKGVDAVKDIFLSNVTKELSEGRWIKSEYGNPAIIIETPEVLVRQEVDPKLIESVQASDFSIFSYGDRNIFNILVSTVKVQSDQEINLDAAIEGALSNIEKQGATNLVVKTEEFKT
;
A
#
# COMPACT_ATOMS: atom_id res chain seq x y z
N MET A 1 11.45 67.89 -77.46
CA MET A 1 11.19 68.86 -76.37
C MET A 1 9.76 68.69 -75.93
N SER A 2 9.53 68.03 -74.79
CA SER A 2 8.26 68.12 -74.07
C SER A 2 8.54 68.94 -72.82
N PHE A 3 7.90 70.10 -72.74
CA PHE A 3 7.99 71.01 -71.62
C PHE A 3 7.40 70.33 -70.38
N LEU A 4 8.23 70.10 -69.37
CA LEU A 4 7.82 69.66 -68.05
C LEU A 4 6.91 70.72 -67.45
N SER A 5 5.67 70.33 -67.14
CA SER A 5 4.80 71.06 -66.22
C SER A 5 5.51 71.12 -64.87
N GLN A 6 6.01 72.29 -64.50
CA GLN A 6 6.57 72.51 -63.17
C GLN A 6 5.41 72.39 -62.17
N ALA A 7 5.32 71.23 -61.50
CA ALA A 7 4.21 70.91 -60.61
C ALA A 7 4.26 71.82 -59.36
N GLN A 8 3.17 72.55 -59.10
CA GLN A 8 3.02 73.43 -57.93
C GLN A 8 3.03 72.65 -56.59
N VAL A 9 2.75 71.35 -56.66
CA VAL A 9 2.78 70.41 -55.54
C VAL A 9 3.58 69.18 -55.96
N SER A 10 4.50 68.73 -55.11
CA SER A 10 5.24 67.49 -55.29
C SER A 10 5.25 66.70 -53.98
N SER A 11 5.36 65.38 -54.08
CA SER A 11 5.41 64.47 -52.93
C SER A 11 6.58 63.50 -53.06
N SER A 12 7.20 63.14 -51.94
CA SER A 12 8.27 62.16 -51.87
C SER A 12 8.18 61.32 -50.60
N ILE A 13 8.64 60.08 -50.69
CA ILE A 13 8.87 59.18 -49.54
C ILE A 13 10.36 58.90 -49.41
N ASP A 14 10.79 58.59 -48.20
CA ASP A 14 12.15 58.15 -47.88
C ASP A 14 12.40 56.67 -48.23
N SER A 15 11.43 55.79 -48.00
CA SER A 15 11.53 54.36 -48.35
C SER A 15 10.24 53.78 -48.95
N THR A 16 10.40 52.96 -49.99
CA THR A 16 9.31 52.16 -50.59
C THR A 16 9.16 50.78 -49.93
N LYS A 17 10.05 50.44 -49.00
CA LYS A 17 10.08 49.14 -48.32
C LYS A 17 10.43 49.31 -46.84
N ILE A 18 9.54 48.85 -45.97
CA ILE A 18 9.68 48.98 -44.52
C ILE A 18 9.33 47.67 -43.82
N LYS A 19 9.75 47.50 -42.57
CA LYS A 19 9.27 46.42 -41.70
C LYS A 19 7.92 46.77 -41.08
N ILE A 20 7.19 45.77 -40.60
CA ILE A 20 5.97 45.98 -39.82
C ILE A 20 6.23 46.97 -38.67
N GLY A 21 5.42 48.03 -38.58
CA GLY A 21 5.52 49.07 -37.55
C GLY A 21 6.67 50.08 -37.74
N GLU A 22 7.46 49.99 -38.80
CA GLU A 22 8.49 50.98 -39.13
C GLU A 22 7.85 52.22 -39.77
N GLU A 23 8.40 53.40 -39.50
CA GLU A 23 7.86 54.69 -39.96
C GLU A 23 8.38 55.07 -41.36
N ILE A 24 7.51 55.57 -42.22
CA ILE A 24 7.81 56.18 -43.52
C ILE A 24 7.63 57.69 -43.42
N GLN A 25 8.66 58.46 -43.80
CA GLN A 25 8.56 59.91 -43.89
C GLN A 25 7.98 60.35 -45.24
N TYR A 26 6.67 60.62 -45.26
CA TYR A 26 5.99 61.19 -46.42
C TYR A 26 6.08 62.72 -46.41
N SER A 27 6.74 63.29 -47.42
CA SER A 27 6.97 64.73 -47.55
C SER A 27 6.16 65.32 -48.71
N ILE A 28 5.43 66.40 -48.45
CA ILE A 28 4.74 67.20 -49.47
C ILE A 28 5.42 68.57 -49.55
N ILE A 29 5.84 68.95 -50.75
CA ILE A 29 6.43 70.26 -51.06
C ILE A 29 5.44 71.04 -51.92
N VAL A 30 5.11 72.25 -51.48
CA VAL A 30 4.19 73.16 -52.19
C VAL A 30 4.91 74.48 -52.45
N GLU A 31 4.88 74.94 -53.70
CA GLU A 31 5.32 76.28 -54.08
C GLU A 31 4.10 77.19 -54.26
N ALA A 32 3.96 78.21 -53.42
CA ALA A 32 2.80 79.12 -53.43
C ALA A 32 3.23 80.59 -53.32
N ASP A 33 2.41 81.51 -53.82
CA ASP A 33 2.70 82.94 -53.71
C ASP A 33 2.49 83.40 -52.26
N THR A 34 3.09 84.53 -51.88
CA THR A 34 3.10 85.00 -50.47
C THR A 34 1.72 85.32 -49.88
N THR A 35 0.69 85.40 -50.72
CA THR A 35 -0.70 85.69 -50.32
C THR A 35 -1.62 84.46 -50.38
N ASP A 36 -1.11 83.32 -50.85
CA ASP A 36 -1.91 82.10 -51.01
C ASP A 36 -2.09 81.35 -49.68
N LEU A 37 -3.33 80.95 -49.38
CA LEU A 37 -3.63 80.04 -48.28
C LEU A 37 -3.49 78.59 -48.76
N VAL A 38 -2.60 77.82 -48.12
CA VAL A 38 -2.36 76.40 -48.40
C VAL A 38 -2.91 75.52 -47.27
N VAL A 39 -3.76 74.56 -47.61
CA VAL A 39 -4.34 73.58 -46.68
C VAL A 39 -3.84 72.19 -47.03
N PHE A 40 -3.17 71.55 -46.07
CA PHE A 40 -2.59 70.21 -46.18
C PHE A 40 -3.58 69.11 -45.73
N PRO A 41 -3.42 67.87 -46.19
CA PRO A 41 -4.28 66.74 -45.81
C PRO A 41 -4.15 66.36 -44.33
N GLU A 42 -5.22 65.77 -43.77
CA GLU A 42 -5.29 65.28 -42.39
C GLU A 42 -5.39 63.74 -42.33
N GLY A 43 -5.05 63.15 -41.17
CA GLY A 43 -4.63 61.75 -41.03
C GLY A 43 -5.54 60.66 -41.62
N GLN A 44 -6.87 60.86 -41.68
CA GLN A 44 -7.80 59.85 -42.23
C GLN A 44 -7.68 59.66 -43.76
N THR A 45 -6.97 60.54 -44.45
CA THR A 45 -6.79 60.48 -45.91
C THR A 45 -5.69 59.51 -46.36
N PHE A 46 -4.95 58.88 -45.44
CA PHE A 46 -3.83 57.98 -45.73
C PHE A 46 -4.19 56.49 -45.72
N LEU A 47 -5.45 56.13 -45.43
CA LEU A 47 -5.92 54.75 -45.41
C LEU A 47 -5.59 54.01 -46.73
N PRO A 48 -5.10 52.76 -46.68
CA PRO A 48 -5.06 51.85 -45.51
C PRO A 48 -3.86 52.02 -44.58
N LEU A 49 -2.97 53.02 -44.79
CA LEU A 49 -1.86 53.29 -43.89
C LEU A 49 -2.28 54.26 -42.77
N GLU A 50 -1.60 54.18 -41.63
CA GLU A 50 -1.88 55.01 -40.46
C GLU A 50 -0.87 56.15 -40.34
N VAL A 51 -1.35 57.35 -39.98
CA VAL A 51 -0.48 58.49 -39.70
C VAL A 51 -0.18 58.52 -38.20
N ILE A 52 1.07 58.22 -37.85
CA ILE A 52 1.57 58.28 -36.46
C ILE A 52 1.79 59.74 -36.05
N GLU A 53 2.39 60.54 -36.95
CA GLU A 53 2.77 61.91 -36.63
C GLU A 53 2.57 62.86 -37.82
N SER A 54 2.12 64.09 -37.52
CA SER A 54 1.94 65.18 -38.49
C SER A 54 2.86 66.34 -38.09
N TYR A 55 4.04 66.39 -38.70
CA TYR A 55 5.08 67.37 -38.36
C TYR A 55 4.67 68.79 -38.73
N LYS A 56 5.23 69.80 -38.03
CA LYS A 56 4.98 71.21 -38.34
C LYS A 56 5.43 71.55 -39.76
N VAL A 57 4.72 72.49 -40.41
CA VAL A 57 5.08 72.97 -41.76
C VAL A 57 6.35 73.81 -41.65
N ASP A 58 7.36 73.47 -42.44
CA ASP A 58 8.56 74.26 -42.62
C ASP A 58 8.37 75.20 -43.82
N THR A 59 8.76 76.46 -43.68
CA THR A 59 8.53 77.51 -44.69
C THR A 59 9.86 78.14 -45.09
N THR A 60 10.21 78.00 -46.35
CA THR A 60 11.39 78.62 -46.95
C THR A 60 10.96 79.62 -48.03
N PHE A 61 11.71 80.71 -48.19
CA PHE A 61 11.41 81.72 -49.21
C PHE A 61 12.49 81.67 -50.29
N GLU A 62 12.10 81.25 -51.49
CA GLU A 62 13.00 81.07 -52.64
C GLU A 62 12.31 81.62 -53.90
N ASN A 63 13.05 82.30 -54.77
CA ASN A 63 12.56 82.80 -56.07
C ASN A 63 11.23 83.58 -56.02
N ALA A 64 11.07 84.43 -55.00
CA ALA A 64 9.86 85.23 -54.74
C ALA A 64 8.58 84.44 -54.39
N LYS A 65 8.70 83.16 -54.03
CA LYS A 65 7.60 82.29 -53.60
C LYS A 65 7.88 81.65 -52.23
N TYR A 66 6.82 81.24 -51.53
CA TYR A 66 6.96 80.35 -50.37
C TYR A 66 7.03 78.90 -50.83
N ARG A 67 8.06 78.20 -50.34
CA ARG A 67 8.21 76.76 -50.46
C ARG A 67 7.90 76.14 -49.10
N LEU A 68 6.71 75.54 -49.02
CA LEU A 68 6.18 74.90 -47.81
C LEU A 68 6.48 73.40 -47.86
N LEU A 69 7.12 72.89 -46.82
CA LEU A 69 7.40 71.46 -46.63
C LEU A 69 6.57 70.94 -45.46
N LYS A 70 5.69 69.99 -45.73
CA LYS A 70 4.91 69.28 -44.73
C LYS A 70 5.33 67.81 -44.71
N LYS A 71 5.70 67.29 -43.54
CA LYS A 71 6.06 65.88 -43.36
C LYS A 71 4.99 65.13 -42.54
N TYR A 72 4.83 63.86 -42.85
CA TYR A 72 3.98 62.91 -42.14
C TYR A 72 4.76 61.63 -41.85
N GLY A 73 4.65 61.13 -40.62
CA GLY A 73 5.11 59.80 -40.24
C GLY A 73 3.98 58.80 -40.48
N VAL A 74 4.17 57.89 -41.43
CA VAL A 74 3.13 56.94 -41.88
C VAL A 74 3.62 55.50 -41.66
N THR A 75 2.78 54.61 -41.12
CA THR A 75 3.15 53.20 -40.90
C THR A 75 2.02 52.22 -41.25
N GLN A 76 2.31 50.93 -41.11
CA GLN A 76 1.36 49.84 -41.20
C GLN A 76 1.79 48.68 -40.27
N PHE A 77 0.81 48.08 -39.59
CA PHE A 77 1.03 47.00 -38.61
C PHE A 77 0.84 45.59 -39.18
N ASP A 78 0.41 45.50 -40.44
CA ASP A 78 0.26 44.25 -41.17
C ASP A 78 1.28 44.14 -42.32
N SER A 79 1.82 42.95 -42.57
CA SER A 79 2.66 42.71 -43.74
C SER A 79 1.83 42.67 -45.02
N GLY A 80 2.35 43.27 -46.10
CA GLY A 80 1.62 43.36 -47.35
C GLY A 80 2.10 44.46 -48.28
N LYS A 81 1.40 44.62 -49.40
CA LYS A 81 1.65 45.68 -50.38
C LYS A 81 0.54 46.70 -50.29
N TYR A 82 0.89 47.90 -49.85
CA TYR A 82 -0.04 49.00 -49.63
C TYR A 82 0.24 50.13 -50.61
N THR A 83 -0.74 51.01 -50.81
CA THR A 83 -0.58 52.20 -51.64
C THR A 83 -1.01 53.40 -50.82
N ILE A 84 -0.10 54.36 -50.66
CA ILE A 84 -0.44 55.69 -50.13
C ILE A 84 -1.29 56.36 -51.21
N PRO A 85 -2.57 56.65 -50.93
CA PRO A 85 -3.45 57.27 -51.92
C PRO A 85 -3.02 58.71 -52.22
N SER A 86 -3.41 59.21 -53.39
CA SER A 86 -3.18 60.61 -53.79
C SER A 86 -3.80 61.57 -52.79
N GLN A 87 -2.96 62.47 -52.27
CA GLN A 87 -3.33 63.43 -51.25
C GLN A 87 -3.80 64.74 -51.86
N ARG A 88 -4.90 65.30 -51.36
CA ARG A 88 -5.46 66.56 -51.85
C ARG A 88 -4.91 67.75 -51.05
N ILE A 89 -4.33 68.71 -51.76
CA ILE A 89 -3.86 70.00 -51.21
C ILE A 89 -4.72 71.11 -51.84
N ASN A 90 -5.27 72.00 -51.03
CA ASN A 90 -6.00 73.16 -51.54
C ASN A 90 -5.12 74.42 -51.46
N ILE A 91 -4.92 75.11 -52.59
CA ILE A 91 -4.21 76.39 -52.69
C ILE A 91 -5.21 77.42 -53.21
N ASN A 92 -5.58 78.40 -52.39
CA ASN A 92 -6.47 79.51 -52.76
C ASN A 92 -7.74 79.04 -53.54
N ASN A 93 -8.44 78.07 -52.95
CA ASN A 93 -9.64 77.37 -53.47
C ASN A 93 -9.45 76.48 -54.72
N LYS A 94 -8.23 76.26 -55.21
CA LYS A 94 -7.93 75.24 -56.23
C LYS A 94 -7.37 73.98 -55.59
N ALA A 95 -7.89 72.82 -56.00
CA ALA A 95 -7.45 71.52 -55.50
C ALA A 95 -6.33 70.95 -56.39
N PHE A 96 -5.20 70.64 -55.77
CA PHE A 96 -4.08 69.90 -56.34
C PHE A 96 -4.01 68.52 -55.70
N GLN A 97 -3.49 67.53 -56.42
CA GLN A 97 -3.33 66.17 -55.92
C GLN A 97 -1.89 65.72 -56.06
N THR A 98 -1.41 64.94 -55.10
CA THR A 98 -0.12 64.25 -55.19
C THR A 98 -0.25 62.95 -55.97
N ASP A 99 0.89 62.40 -56.37
CA ASP A 99 0.94 61.06 -56.95
C ASP A 99 0.70 60.00 -55.86
N SER A 100 0.06 58.89 -56.22
CA SER A 100 -0.08 57.72 -55.35
C SER A 100 1.22 56.91 -55.33
N VAL A 101 1.63 56.41 -54.17
CA VAL A 101 2.91 55.71 -54.02
C VAL A 101 2.72 54.31 -53.43
N LYS A 102 3.35 53.29 -54.03
CA LYS A 102 3.29 51.92 -53.54
C LYS A 102 4.38 51.65 -52.51
N VAL A 103 4.01 50.96 -51.43
CA VAL A 103 4.88 50.61 -50.30
C VAL A 103 4.75 49.12 -50.00
N GLU A 104 5.87 48.43 -49.79
CA GLU A 104 5.93 47.04 -49.36
C GLU A 104 6.31 46.95 -47.87
N VAL A 105 5.43 46.37 -47.06
CA VAL A 105 5.65 46.12 -45.63
C VAL A 105 6.05 44.67 -45.46
N VAL A 106 7.30 44.44 -45.09
CA VAL A 106 7.85 43.11 -44.88
C VAL A 106 7.78 42.70 -43.42
N ASP A 107 7.51 41.42 -43.20
CA ASP A 107 7.56 40.83 -41.88
C ASP A 107 9.02 40.73 -41.38
N VAL A 108 9.20 40.68 -40.06
CA VAL A 108 10.49 40.48 -39.42
C VAL A 108 10.78 38.98 -39.41
N VAL A 109 11.74 38.54 -40.23
CA VAL A 109 12.14 37.12 -40.26
C VAL A 109 12.78 36.74 -38.93
N VAL A 110 12.05 35.98 -38.11
CA VAL A 110 12.59 35.33 -36.91
C VAL A 110 13.23 34.00 -37.32
N ASP A 111 14.53 33.85 -37.06
CA ASP A 111 15.29 32.63 -37.35
C ASP A 111 14.91 31.53 -36.33
N THR A 112 13.87 30.76 -36.65
CA THR A 112 13.42 29.63 -35.82
C THR A 112 14.30 28.39 -35.96
N THR A 113 15.27 28.39 -36.90
CA THR A 113 16.16 27.24 -37.14
C THR A 113 17.21 26.99 -36.06
N GLN A 114 17.46 27.95 -35.16
CA GLN A 114 18.37 27.76 -34.03
C GLN A 114 17.69 27.24 -32.75
N GLN A 115 16.35 27.13 -32.74
CA GLN A 115 15.64 26.55 -31.61
C GLN A 115 15.72 25.02 -31.67
N LYS A 116 16.52 24.44 -30.77
CA LYS A 116 16.65 22.98 -30.62
C LYS A 116 15.30 22.41 -30.20
N MET A 117 14.54 21.83 -31.14
CA MET A 117 13.32 21.11 -30.79
C MET A 117 13.67 19.92 -29.91
N PHE A 118 13.22 19.95 -28.66
CA PHE A 118 13.34 18.80 -27.76
C PHE A 118 12.19 17.85 -28.02
N THR A 119 12.50 16.60 -28.34
CA THR A 119 11.50 15.53 -28.41
C THR A 119 10.84 15.37 -27.04
N ILE A 120 9.52 15.19 -27.02
CA ILE A 120 8.79 14.78 -25.81
C ILE A 120 9.48 13.53 -25.27
N LYS A 121 9.99 13.59 -24.04
CA LYS A 121 10.62 12.42 -23.41
C LYS A 121 9.56 11.33 -23.33
N PRO A 122 9.80 10.12 -23.88
CA PRO A 122 8.87 9.03 -23.72
C PRO A 122 8.70 8.72 -22.23
N ALA A 123 7.50 8.29 -21.85
CA ALA A 123 7.25 7.82 -20.50
C ALA A 123 8.28 6.74 -20.15
N ILE A 124 8.99 6.94 -19.04
CA ILE A 124 10.00 5.99 -18.59
C ILE A 124 9.23 4.79 -18.03
N GLU A 125 9.19 3.68 -18.77
CA GLU A 125 8.73 2.43 -18.22
C GLU A 125 9.70 1.97 -17.13
N ILE A 126 9.29 2.15 -15.87
CA ILE A 126 9.97 1.57 -14.72
C ILE A 126 9.74 0.05 -14.80
N LYS A 127 10.72 -0.66 -15.36
CA LYS A 127 10.71 -2.12 -15.34
C LYS A 127 10.65 -2.57 -13.88
N LYS A 128 9.60 -3.30 -13.52
CA LYS A 128 9.47 -3.92 -12.20
C LYS A 128 10.75 -4.73 -11.93
N PRO A 129 11.37 -4.60 -10.74
CA PRO A 129 12.57 -5.37 -10.43
C PRO A 129 12.27 -6.86 -10.62
N PRO A 130 13.23 -7.63 -11.18
CA PRO A 130 13.06 -9.06 -11.38
C PRO A 130 12.80 -9.76 -10.04
N PHE A 131 12.09 -10.89 -10.08
CA PHE A 131 11.81 -11.66 -8.89
C PHE A 131 13.11 -12.11 -8.21
N ASP A 132 13.29 -11.68 -6.96
CA ASP A 132 14.48 -11.97 -6.17
C ASP A 132 14.35 -13.34 -5.51
N PHE A 133 14.82 -14.37 -6.21
CA PHE A 133 14.81 -15.75 -5.72
C PHE A 133 15.57 -15.93 -4.40
N ILE A 134 16.60 -15.11 -4.14
CA ILE A 134 17.39 -15.20 -2.91
C ILE A 134 16.55 -14.77 -1.71
N LYS A 135 15.80 -13.65 -1.84
CA LYS A 135 14.83 -13.21 -0.81
C LYS A 135 13.72 -14.22 -0.57
N ALA A 136 13.23 -14.88 -1.62
CA ALA A 136 12.24 -15.94 -1.46
C ALA A 136 12.81 -17.15 -0.70
N LEU A 137 14.07 -17.52 -0.99
CA LEU A 137 14.73 -18.67 -0.36
C LEU A 137 14.94 -18.48 1.16
N TYR A 138 15.22 -17.25 1.61
CA TYR A 138 15.31 -16.91 3.04
C TYR A 138 14.06 -17.28 3.84
N TRP A 139 12.88 -17.32 3.20
CA TRP A 139 11.63 -17.70 3.84
C TRP A 139 11.24 -19.16 3.62
N ILE A 140 11.55 -19.73 2.46
CA ILE A 140 11.22 -21.12 2.12
C ILE A 140 11.95 -22.10 3.05
N VAL A 141 13.24 -21.88 3.29
CA VAL A 141 14.08 -22.76 4.12
C VAL A 141 13.56 -22.90 5.56
N PRO A 142 13.31 -21.82 6.32
CA PRO A 142 12.80 -21.95 7.69
C PRO A 142 11.39 -22.54 7.74
N VAL A 143 10.49 -22.22 6.80
CA VAL A 143 9.16 -22.84 6.73
C VAL A 143 9.27 -24.35 6.51
N LEU A 144 10.15 -24.79 5.61
CA LEU A 144 10.39 -26.21 5.36
C LEU A 144 10.93 -26.93 6.61
N LEU A 145 11.86 -26.31 7.35
CA LEU A 145 12.41 -26.85 8.59
C LEU A 145 11.33 -26.99 9.68
N ILE A 146 10.44 -26.01 9.81
CA ILE A 146 9.32 -26.07 10.76
C ILE A 146 8.38 -27.24 10.41
N ILE A 147 8.02 -27.39 9.14
CA ILE A 147 7.18 -28.50 8.66
C ILE A 147 7.85 -29.84 8.96
N ALA A 148 9.13 -29.99 8.63
CA ALA A 148 9.89 -31.21 8.91
C ALA A 148 9.93 -31.53 10.42
N GLY A 149 10.13 -30.53 11.28
CA GLY A 149 10.10 -30.67 12.73
C GLY A 149 8.73 -31.12 13.27
N ILE A 150 7.63 -30.56 12.75
CA ILE A 150 6.26 -30.95 13.12
C ILE A 150 6.00 -32.40 12.70
N VAL A 151 6.33 -32.77 11.46
CA VAL A 151 6.17 -34.15 10.95
C VAL A 151 6.95 -35.14 11.81
N TYR A 152 8.21 -34.83 12.14
CA TYR A 152 9.03 -35.65 13.02
C TYR A 152 8.41 -35.84 14.41
N LEU A 153 7.91 -34.77 15.03
CA LEU A 153 7.25 -34.83 16.34
C LEU A 153 5.95 -35.65 16.31
N LEU A 154 5.15 -35.52 15.26
CA LEU A 154 3.94 -36.32 15.07
C LEU A 154 4.27 -37.80 14.92
N PHE A 155 5.30 -38.13 14.12
CA PHE A 155 5.75 -39.51 13.93
C PHE A 155 6.26 -40.12 15.24
N ARG A 156 7.04 -39.37 16.02
CA ARG A 156 7.52 -39.78 17.34
C ARG A 156 6.39 -39.99 18.35
N ARG A 157 5.35 -39.14 18.31
CA ARG A 157 4.16 -39.30 19.16
C ARG A 157 3.35 -40.54 18.79
N LYS A 158 3.22 -40.84 17.50
CA LYS A 158 2.47 -42.00 17.03
C LYS A 158 3.12 -43.30 17.51
N LYS A 159 4.45 -43.45 17.34
CA LYS A 159 5.19 -44.63 17.84
C LYS A 159 5.00 -44.87 19.34
N ARG A 160 5.10 -43.82 20.16
CA ARG A 160 4.90 -43.89 21.62
C ARG A 160 3.46 -44.19 22.08
N LYS A 161 2.48 -44.05 21.18
CA LYS A 161 1.06 -44.38 21.48
C LYS A 161 0.79 -45.83 21.10
N GLU A 162 1.29 -46.27 19.96
CA GLU A 162 1.24 -47.68 19.52
C GLU A 162 2.00 -48.62 20.48
N GLU A 163 3.06 -48.16 21.14
CA GLU A 163 3.77 -48.93 22.17
C GLU A 163 2.94 -49.12 23.45
N ARG A 164 2.05 -48.18 23.81
CA ARG A 164 1.21 -48.25 25.02
C ARG A 164 -0.11 -48.98 24.82
N GLU A 165 -0.65 -48.98 23.60
CA GLU A 165 -1.88 -49.73 23.26
C GLU A 165 -1.63 -51.24 23.08
N LYS A 166 -0.37 -51.69 23.13
CA LYS A 166 0.02 -53.11 23.02
C LYS A 166 0.08 -53.86 24.36
N GLU A 167 -0.12 -53.18 25.49
CA GLU A 167 -0.13 -53.84 26.80
C GLU A 167 -1.42 -54.65 26.96
N LEU A 168 -1.29 -55.94 27.25
CA LEU A 168 -2.43 -56.83 27.55
C LEU A 168 -3.15 -56.34 28.82
N PRO A 169 -4.45 -56.65 28.99
CA PRO A 169 -5.14 -56.46 30.27
C PRO A 169 -4.38 -57.13 31.42
N PRO A 170 -4.33 -56.55 32.65
CA PRO A 170 -3.48 -57.05 33.73
C PRO A 170 -3.72 -58.51 34.10
N TYR A 171 -4.98 -58.94 34.08
CA TYR A 171 -5.37 -60.34 34.30
C TYR A 171 -4.84 -61.27 33.21
N GLU A 172 -4.97 -60.90 31.93
CA GLU A 172 -4.49 -61.70 30.80
C GLU A 172 -2.95 -61.77 30.78
N GLU A 173 -2.28 -60.66 31.11
CA GLU A 173 -0.83 -60.59 31.28
C GLU A 173 -0.35 -61.55 32.38
N ALA A 174 -1.03 -61.58 33.52
CA ALA A 174 -0.69 -62.47 34.62
C ALA A 174 -0.85 -63.95 34.24
N LEU A 175 -1.92 -64.32 33.53
CA LEU A 175 -2.13 -65.69 33.05
C LEU A 175 -1.06 -66.13 32.05
N VAL A 176 -0.71 -65.27 31.08
CA VAL A 176 0.37 -65.55 30.12
C VAL A 176 1.70 -65.71 30.85
N ALA A 177 2.01 -64.84 31.82
CA ALA A 177 3.23 -64.93 32.60
C ALA A 177 3.29 -66.21 33.47
N LEU A 178 2.17 -66.66 34.02
CA LEU A 178 2.09 -67.96 34.72
C LEU A 178 2.33 -69.14 33.76
N GLN A 179 1.77 -69.10 32.55
CA GLN A 179 2.01 -70.13 31.53
C GLN A 179 3.47 -70.15 31.06
N GLU A 180 4.09 -68.98 30.89
CA GLU A 180 5.51 -68.88 30.60
C GLU A 180 6.36 -69.47 31.74
N LEU A 181 5.99 -69.18 32.99
CA LEU A 181 6.64 -69.76 34.16
C LEU A 181 6.51 -71.29 34.22
N ASP A 182 5.34 -71.85 33.85
CA ASP A 182 5.14 -73.31 33.77
C ASP A 182 5.99 -73.94 32.67
N SER A 183 6.15 -73.25 31.53
CA SER A 183 7.00 -73.69 30.42
C SER A 183 8.49 -73.54 30.70
N SER A 184 8.86 -72.90 31.81
CA SER A 184 10.24 -72.69 32.19
C SER A 184 10.84 -73.95 32.82
N HIS A 185 12.09 -74.27 32.46
CA HIS A 185 12.83 -75.40 33.04
C HIS A 185 13.41 -75.09 34.44
N LEU A 186 12.93 -74.04 35.13
CA LEU A 186 13.52 -73.57 36.40
C LEU A 186 13.42 -74.61 37.53
N LEU A 187 12.31 -75.34 37.60
CA LEU A 187 12.13 -76.40 38.60
C LEU A 187 12.97 -77.64 38.26
N GLU A 188 13.15 -77.95 36.98
CA GLU A 188 14.01 -79.08 36.52
C GLU A 188 15.50 -78.81 36.77
N GLU A 189 15.90 -77.53 36.74
CA GLU A 189 17.28 -77.08 36.97
C GLU A 189 17.63 -76.81 38.45
N ASP A 190 16.77 -77.20 39.41
CA ASP A 190 16.94 -76.95 40.87
C ASP A 190 17.04 -75.43 41.21
N LYS A 191 16.40 -74.57 40.39
CA LYS A 191 16.38 -73.10 40.52
C LYS A 191 15.10 -72.58 41.20
N SER A 192 14.72 -73.20 42.30
CA SER A 192 13.48 -72.90 43.03
C SER A 192 13.38 -71.46 43.51
N LYS A 193 14.52 -70.83 43.83
CA LYS A 193 14.57 -69.40 44.18
C LYS A 193 14.09 -68.50 43.05
N GLU A 194 14.50 -68.77 41.82
CA GLU A 194 14.14 -67.97 40.64
C GLU A 194 12.67 -68.19 40.28
N TYR A 195 12.20 -69.43 40.40
CA TYR A 195 10.79 -69.79 40.23
C TYR A 195 9.90 -69.02 41.21
N TYR A 196 10.14 -69.11 42.52
CA TYR A 196 9.33 -68.42 43.51
C TYR A 196 9.49 -66.88 43.48
N SER A 197 10.64 -66.36 43.05
CA SER A 197 10.77 -64.91 42.81
C SER A 197 9.82 -64.47 41.70
N SER A 198 9.84 -65.16 40.55
CA SER A 198 8.98 -64.88 39.40
C SER A 198 7.49 -65.07 39.75
N LEU A 199 7.13 -66.16 40.44
CA LEU A 199 5.76 -66.43 40.88
C LEU A 199 5.21 -65.31 41.77
N THR A 200 5.99 -64.87 42.77
CA THR A 200 5.56 -63.76 43.65
C THR A 200 5.53 -62.42 42.93
N GLU A 201 6.39 -62.20 41.94
CA GLU A 201 6.40 -60.98 41.15
C GLU A 201 5.17 -60.88 40.24
N ILE A 202 4.74 -61.98 39.62
CA ILE A 202 3.54 -62.03 38.76
C ILE A 202 2.29 -61.60 39.53
N ILE A 203 2.04 -62.21 40.69
CA ILE A 203 0.86 -61.86 41.52
C ILE A 203 0.97 -60.43 42.07
N LYS A 204 2.16 -60.00 42.50
CA LYS A 204 2.36 -58.62 42.97
C LYS A 204 2.08 -57.60 41.87
N ARG A 205 2.54 -57.85 40.64
CA ARG A 205 2.32 -56.99 39.47
C ARG A 205 0.85 -56.90 39.09
N TYR A 206 0.11 -58.00 39.22
CA TYR A 206 -1.34 -57.99 39.03
C TYR A 206 -2.05 -57.15 40.10
N LEU A 207 -1.78 -57.43 41.38
CA LEU A 207 -2.36 -56.70 42.51
C LEU A 207 -1.97 -55.21 42.49
N ASP A 208 -0.79 -54.87 41.97
CA ASP A 208 -0.30 -53.50 41.84
C ASP A 208 -1.19 -52.66 40.90
N ARG A 209 -1.70 -53.29 39.85
CA ARG A 209 -2.49 -52.61 38.81
C ARG A 209 -3.98 -52.59 39.11
N GLU A 210 -4.49 -53.60 39.82
CA GLU A 210 -5.93 -53.81 40.02
C GLU A 210 -6.41 -53.52 41.45
N VAL A 211 -5.54 -53.61 42.47
CA VAL A 211 -5.95 -53.57 43.89
C VAL A 211 -5.24 -52.49 44.69
N ASP A 212 -3.90 -52.52 44.77
CA ASP A 212 -3.09 -51.60 45.59
C ASP A 212 -1.91 -51.08 44.78
N ASP A 213 -1.87 -49.79 44.48
CA ASP A 213 -0.90 -49.11 43.60
C ASP A 213 0.58 -49.19 44.03
N LYS A 214 0.87 -49.91 45.11
CA LYS A 214 2.18 -50.08 45.72
C LYS A 214 2.48 -51.54 46.05
N ALA A 215 1.70 -52.49 45.55
CA ALA A 215 1.89 -53.91 45.84
C ALA A 215 3.28 -54.41 45.39
N LEU A 216 3.80 -53.89 44.29
CA LEU A 216 5.11 -54.27 43.74
C LEU A 216 6.27 -53.70 44.56
N GLU A 217 6.09 -52.52 45.17
CA GLU A 217 7.07 -51.85 46.02
C GLU A 217 7.05 -52.35 47.48
N SER A 218 6.01 -53.07 47.88
CA SER A 218 5.80 -53.51 49.26
C SER A 218 6.48 -54.85 49.55
N THR A 219 6.97 -55.03 50.78
CA THR A 219 7.41 -56.34 51.27
C THR A 219 6.21 -57.31 51.35
N SER A 220 6.48 -58.61 51.40
CA SER A 220 5.44 -59.64 51.48
C SER A 220 4.44 -59.40 52.62
N ASN A 221 4.94 -59.04 53.82
CA ASN A 221 4.09 -58.81 54.99
C ASN A 221 3.29 -57.51 54.89
N GLU A 222 3.93 -56.43 54.40
CA GLU A 222 3.25 -55.14 54.20
C GLU A 222 2.12 -55.25 53.17
N LEU A 223 2.32 -56.05 52.12
CA LEU A 223 1.28 -56.30 51.13
C LEU A 223 0.09 -57.04 51.74
N ILE A 224 0.33 -58.08 52.55
CA ILE A 224 -0.75 -58.79 53.25
C ILE A 224 -1.52 -57.86 54.19
N GLU A 225 -0.83 -57.04 54.99
CA GLU A 225 -1.46 -56.05 55.88
C GLU A 225 -2.32 -55.05 55.09
N ARG A 226 -1.86 -54.59 53.92
CA ARG A 226 -2.66 -53.71 53.06
C ARG A 226 -3.88 -54.38 52.46
N LEU A 227 -3.76 -55.63 52.01
CA LEU A 227 -4.91 -56.38 51.51
C LEU A 227 -5.97 -56.57 52.61
N GLU A 228 -5.53 -56.82 53.86
CA GLU A 228 -6.44 -56.85 55.01
C GLU A 228 -7.09 -55.50 55.28
N LEU A 229 -6.35 -54.39 55.18
CA LEU A 229 -6.90 -53.04 55.30
C LEU A 229 -7.94 -52.71 54.21
N HIS A 230 -7.69 -53.12 52.97
CA HIS A 230 -8.65 -52.96 51.86
C HIS A 230 -9.94 -53.73 52.09
N ARG A 231 -9.83 -54.95 52.62
CA ARG A 231 -10.97 -55.75 53.07
C ARG A 231 -11.73 -55.06 54.21
N ASP A 232 -11.04 -54.66 55.26
CA ASP A 232 -11.64 -54.09 56.47
C ASP A 232 -12.29 -52.71 56.21
N SER A 233 -11.79 -51.97 55.21
CA SER A 233 -12.35 -50.70 54.77
C SER A 233 -13.57 -50.86 53.86
N GLY A 234 -13.88 -52.08 53.41
CA GLY A 234 -14.98 -52.36 52.49
C GLY A 234 -14.72 -51.95 51.04
N ASN A 235 -13.46 -51.72 50.66
CA ASN A 235 -13.10 -51.35 49.28
C ASN A 235 -13.18 -52.56 48.32
N PHE A 236 -12.84 -53.75 48.83
CA PHE A 236 -12.87 -55.01 48.12
C PHE A 236 -13.35 -56.12 49.07
N ASP A 237 -14.29 -56.95 48.63
CA ASP A 237 -14.81 -58.10 49.41
C ASP A 237 -13.86 -59.31 49.33
N PHE A 238 -12.62 -59.13 49.81
CA PHE A 238 -11.64 -60.21 49.87
C PHE A 238 -12.05 -61.29 50.87
N ASP A 239 -12.14 -62.52 50.40
CA ASP A 239 -12.26 -63.65 51.33
C ASP A 239 -10.99 -63.76 52.20
N SER A 240 -11.22 -63.92 53.49
CA SER A 240 -10.16 -64.11 54.49
C SER A 240 -9.31 -65.34 54.18
N GLU A 241 -9.89 -66.37 53.54
CA GLU A 241 -9.16 -67.55 53.11
C GLU A 241 -8.18 -67.21 51.97
N THR A 242 -8.57 -66.41 51.00
CA THR A 242 -7.74 -65.96 49.86
C THR A 242 -6.48 -65.23 50.34
N ILE A 243 -6.63 -64.26 51.26
CA ILE A 243 -5.50 -63.53 51.86
C ILE A 243 -4.59 -64.50 52.64
N SER A 244 -5.18 -65.45 53.38
CA SER A 244 -4.41 -66.46 54.12
C SER A 244 -3.64 -67.42 53.21
N LYS A 245 -4.23 -67.83 52.07
CA LYS A 245 -3.57 -68.65 51.04
C LYS A 245 -2.38 -67.88 50.46
N LEU A 246 -2.55 -66.61 50.11
CA LEU A 246 -1.48 -65.75 49.59
C LEU A 246 -0.33 -65.55 50.60
N ASP A 247 -0.66 -65.27 51.87
CA ASP A 247 0.31 -65.13 52.96
C ASP A 247 1.15 -66.40 53.15
N LYS A 248 0.52 -67.58 53.11
CA LYS A 248 1.24 -68.87 53.20
C LYS A 248 2.21 -69.07 52.04
N ILE A 249 1.82 -68.70 50.82
CA ILE A 249 2.68 -68.79 49.62
C ILE A 249 3.84 -67.80 49.73
N PHE A 250 3.60 -66.55 50.14
CA PHE A 250 4.65 -65.56 50.33
C PHE A 250 5.64 -65.96 51.42
N LYS A 251 5.18 -66.44 52.58
CA LYS A 251 6.07 -66.95 53.64
C LYS A 251 6.94 -68.10 53.14
N ARG A 252 6.38 -69.01 52.34
CA ARG A 252 7.13 -70.11 51.74
C ARG A 252 8.15 -69.64 50.73
N ALA A 253 7.74 -68.73 49.84
CA ALA A 253 8.64 -68.10 48.88
C ALA A 253 9.80 -67.41 49.58
N ASP A 254 9.56 -66.69 50.67
CA ASP A 254 10.61 -66.01 51.44
C ASP A 254 11.56 -67.00 52.13
N LEU A 255 11.06 -68.12 52.67
CA LEU A 255 11.90 -69.20 53.19
C LEU A 255 12.78 -69.84 52.10
N ILE A 256 12.27 -70.03 50.88
CA ILE A 256 13.04 -70.58 49.77
C ILE A 256 14.08 -69.55 49.28
N LYS A 257 13.68 -68.28 49.11
CA LYS A 257 14.54 -67.19 48.60
C LYS A 257 15.69 -66.82 49.54
N PHE A 258 15.43 -66.81 50.85
CA PHE A 258 16.36 -66.27 51.86
C PHE A 258 16.92 -67.33 52.81
N ALA A 259 16.12 -68.33 53.21
CA ALA A 259 16.55 -69.39 54.13
C ALA A 259 17.04 -70.67 53.44
N LYS A 260 17.07 -70.71 52.10
CA LYS A 260 17.49 -71.86 51.27
C LYS A 260 16.75 -73.15 51.62
N MET A 261 15.49 -73.02 52.02
CA MET A 261 14.61 -74.17 52.23
C MET A 261 14.38 -74.88 50.89
N LYS A 262 14.50 -76.20 50.86
CA LYS A 262 14.07 -77.00 49.71
C LYS A 262 12.55 -77.16 49.77
N GLU A 263 11.87 -76.92 48.66
CA GLU A 263 10.46 -77.23 48.53
C GLU A 263 10.20 -78.74 48.59
N GLN A 264 8.99 -79.07 49.01
CA GLN A 264 8.49 -80.45 48.95
C GLN A 264 8.08 -80.76 47.50
N GLU A 265 8.26 -82.02 47.09
CA GLU A 265 7.90 -82.49 45.75
C GLU A 265 6.41 -82.22 45.48
N GLY A 266 6.11 -81.60 44.34
CA GLY A 266 4.74 -81.21 43.95
C GLY A 266 4.23 -79.89 44.56
N GLN A 267 4.92 -79.30 45.55
CA GLN A 267 4.44 -78.10 46.24
C GLN A 267 4.40 -76.85 45.34
N ALA A 268 5.36 -76.72 44.42
CA ALA A 268 5.43 -75.60 43.48
C ALA A 268 4.24 -75.57 42.51
N SER A 269 3.74 -76.73 42.10
CA SER A 269 2.56 -76.85 41.24
C SER A 269 1.28 -76.43 41.97
N VAL A 270 1.16 -76.82 43.25
CA VAL A 270 0.03 -76.43 44.11
C VAL A 270 0.03 -74.92 44.36
N ASP A 271 1.20 -74.33 44.62
CA ASP A 271 1.31 -72.89 44.85
C ASP A 271 0.96 -72.10 43.59
N ARG A 272 1.38 -72.57 42.42
CA ARG A 272 1.03 -71.97 41.13
C ARG A 272 -0.47 -72.04 40.86
N SER A 273 -1.12 -73.19 41.06
CA SER A 273 -2.58 -73.30 40.88
C SER A 273 -3.35 -72.43 41.86
N THR A 274 -2.84 -72.30 43.10
CA THR A 274 -3.43 -71.43 44.12
C THR A 274 -3.27 -69.96 43.74
N ILE A 275 -2.15 -69.53 43.13
CA ILE A 275 -2.01 -68.16 42.62
C ILE A 275 -3.00 -67.89 41.48
N GLU A 276 -3.22 -68.84 40.57
CA GLU A 276 -4.25 -68.69 39.52
C GLU A 276 -5.67 -68.59 40.11
N GLU A 277 -5.99 -69.40 41.13
CA GLU A 277 -7.24 -69.31 41.88
C GLU A 277 -7.41 -67.92 42.51
N ILE A 278 -6.38 -67.41 43.18
CA ILE A 278 -6.37 -66.05 43.76
C ILE A 278 -6.58 -64.99 42.69
N LEU A 279 -5.96 -65.10 41.50
CA LEU A 279 -6.17 -64.16 40.39
C LEU A 279 -7.64 -64.14 39.94
N ASN A 280 -8.28 -65.30 39.85
CA ASN A 280 -9.68 -65.43 39.45
C ASN A 280 -10.62 -64.85 40.51
N GLU A 281 -10.42 -65.22 41.78
CA GLU A 281 -11.20 -64.69 42.90
C GLU A 281 -11.07 -63.17 42.97
N THR A 282 -9.84 -62.65 42.89
CA THR A 282 -9.59 -61.20 42.94
C THR A 282 -10.26 -60.46 41.78
N LYS A 283 -10.31 -61.06 40.59
CA LYS A 283 -10.98 -60.47 39.41
C LYS A 283 -12.49 -60.32 39.62
N GLU A 284 -13.13 -61.27 40.29
CA GLU A 284 -14.58 -61.24 40.55
C GLU A 284 -14.97 -60.20 41.61
N ILE A 285 -14.04 -59.87 42.50
CA ILE A 285 -14.27 -58.96 43.63
C ILE A 285 -14.08 -57.49 43.24
N ILE A 286 -13.39 -57.20 42.12
CA ILE A 286 -13.24 -55.83 41.61
C ILE A 286 -14.64 -55.33 41.22
N PRO A 287 -15.20 -54.33 41.94
CA PRO A 287 -16.55 -53.87 41.67
C PRO A 287 -16.61 -53.23 40.28
N GLU A 288 -17.61 -53.59 39.48
CA GLU A 288 -18.00 -52.76 38.34
C GLU A 288 -18.38 -51.38 38.88
N LEU A 289 -17.79 -50.30 38.35
CA LEU A 289 -18.06 -48.94 38.82
C LEU A 289 -19.57 -48.70 38.92
N THR A 290 -20.02 -48.17 40.05
CA THR A 290 -21.43 -47.84 40.30
C THR A 290 -21.94 -46.83 39.26
N GLU A 291 -23.23 -46.85 38.88
CA GLU A 291 -23.78 -45.92 37.87
C GLU A 291 -23.50 -44.44 38.18
N GLU A 292 -23.51 -44.05 39.46
CA GLU A 292 -23.18 -42.69 39.91
C GLU A 292 -21.70 -42.36 39.71
N GLU A 293 -20.78 -43.28 39.99
CA GLU A 293 -19.33 -43.11 39.77
C GLU A 293 -18.97 -43.12 38.29
N LEU A 294 -19.67 -43.93 37.48
CA LEU A 294 -19.60 -43.90 36.02
C LEU A 294 -20.03 -42.54 35.48
N LEU A 295 -21.15 -41.99 35.98
CA LEU A 295 -21.65 -40.66 35.62
C LEU A 295 -20.67 -39.55 36.03
N GLU A 296 -20.10 -39.60 37.23
CA GLU A 296 -19.07 -38.65 37.66
C GLU A 296 -17.82 -38.74 36.80
N ASN A 297 -17.37 -39.95 36.45
CA ASN A 297 -16.26 -40.16 35.52
C ASN A 297 -16.57 -39.62 34.12
N GLU A 298 -17.78 -39.84 33.60
CA GLU A 298 -18.20 -39.30 32.31
C GLU A 298 -18.22 -37.76 32.32
N GLN A 299 -18.79 -37.14 33.35
CA GLN A 299 -18.79 -35.69 33.52
C GLN A 299 -17.36 -35.14 33.62
N TYR A 300 -16.49 -35.82 34.37
CA TYR A 300 -15.08 -35.46 34.48
C TYR A 300 -14.36 -35.58 33.13
N LEU A 301 -14.58 -36.67 32.39
CA LEU A 301 -14.06 -36.89 31.05
C LEU A 301 -14.59 -35.85 30.05
N GLU A 302 -15.85 -35.43 30.16
CA GLU A 302 -16.43 -34.34 29.39
C GLU A 302 -15.75 -33.01 29.69
N GLN A 303 -15.51 -32.68 30.96
CA GLN A 303 -14.77 -31.47 31.34
C GLN A 303 -13.35 -31.49 30.77
N LEU A 304 -12.68 -32.65 30.82
CA LEU A 304 -11.36 -32.84 30.19
C LEU A 304 -11.44 -32.71 28.66
N ARG A 305 -12.47 -33.24 28.01
CA ARG A 305 -12.71 -33.08 26.56
C ARG A 305 -12.95 -31.61 26.21
N LYS A 306 -13.78 -30.89 26.96
CA LYS A 306 -14.01 -29.44 26.77
C LYS A 306 -12.72 -28.64 26.94
N LYS A 307 -11.92 -28.93 27.98
CA LYS A 307 -10.58 -28.32 28.18
C LYS A 307 -9.62 -28.65 27.02
N ARG A 308 -9.56 -29.92 26.58
CA ARG A 308 -8.74 -30.35 25.44
C ARG A 308 -9.18 -29.70 24.12
N ASN A 309 -10.47 -29.61 23.87
CA ASN A 309 -11.03 -28.98 22.66
C ASN A 309 -10.76 -27.47 22.65
N LYS A 310 -10.95 -26.78 23.78
CA LYS A 310 -10.56 -25.37 23.91
C LYS A 310 -9.07 -25.16 23.66
N LYS A 311 -8.20 -26.02 24.21
CA LYS A 311 -6.76 -25.99 23.96
C LYS A 311 -6.42 -26.24 22.49
N ARG A 312 -7.05 -27.21 21.84
CA ARG A 312 -6.87 -27.50 20.40
C ARG A 312 -7.32 -26.31 19.54
N TRP A 313 -8.44 -25.69 19.87
CA TRP A 313 -8.93 -24.51 19.16
C TRP A 313 -8.00 -23.31 19.35
N LEU A 314 -7.52 -23.06 20.57
CA LEU A 314 -6.51 -22.01 20.83
C LEU A 314 -5.22 -22.25 20.08
N ILE A 315 -4.71 -23.50 20.04
CA ILE A 315 -3.52 -23.85 19.26
C ILE A 315 -3.81 -23.64 17.77
N GLY A 316 -4.96 -24.07 17.26
CA GLY A 316 -5.36 -23.87 15.86
C GLY A 316 -5.43 -22.38 15.49
N ALA A 317 -6.07 -21.56 16.32
CA ALA A 317 -6.14 -20.11 16.15
C ALA A 317 -4.76 -19.45 16.19
N ALA A 318 -3.90 -19.84 17.14
CA ALA A 318 -2.53 -19.35 17.23
C ALA A 318 -1.69 -19.75 16.01
N SER A 319 -1.88 -20.98 15.49
CA SER A 319 -1.22 -21.45 14.26
C SER A 319 -1.67 -20.66 13.03
N ILE A 320 -2.97 -20.39 12.88
CA ILE A 320 -3.49 -19.56 11.78
C ILE A 320 -2.94 -18.13 11.88
N PHE A 321 -2.92 -17.55 13.08
CA PHE A 321 -2.39 -16.20 13.30
C PHE A 321 -0.89 -16.11 12.99
N THR A 322 -0.09 -17.09 13.41
CA THR A 322 1.33 -17.15 13.06
C THR A 322 1.56 -17.33 11.56
N LEU A 323 0.77 -18.16 10.88
CA LEU A 323 0.83 -18.28 9.42
C LEU A 323 0.49 -16.97 8.69
N ALA A 324 -0.50 -16.22 9.20
CA ALA A 324 -0.85 -14.91 8.65
C ALA A 324 0.30 -13.90 8.79
N ILE A 325 0.93 -13.82 9.98
CA ILE A 325 2.09 -12.95 10.22
C ILE A 325 3.26 -13.31 9.30
N ILE A 326 3.58 -14.60 9.18
CA ILE A 326 4.66 -15.07 8.30
C ILE A 326 4.35 -14.69 6.85
N SER A 327 3.10 -14.86 6.40
CA SER A 327 2.67 -14.52 5.04
C SER A 327 2.80 -13.02 4.76
N ILE A 328 2.42 -12.16 5.71
CA ILE A 328 2.58 -10.70 5.61
C ILE A 328 4.07 -10.33 5.54
N GLY A 329 4.92 -10.96 6.38
CA GLY A 329 6.37 -10.76 6.36
C GLY A 329 7.00 -11.14 5.01
N ILE A 330 6.65 -12.31 4.47
CA ILE A 330 7.08 -12.77 3.15
C ILE A 330 6.69 -11.74 2.09
N TYR A 331 5.41 -11.34 2.06
CA TYR A 331 4.90 -10.38 1.09
C TYR A 331 5.66 -9.03 1.18
N GLY A 332 5.90 -8.52 2.39
CA GLY A 332 6.67 -7.29 2.58
C GLY A 332 8.11 -7.36 2.10
N THR A 333 8.79 -8.49 2.28
CA THR A 333 10.16 -8.65 1.76
C THR A 333 10.23 -8.76 0.23
N LEU A 334 9.19 -9.34 -0.41
CA LEU A 334 9.14 -9.53 -1.86
C LEU A 334 8.63 -8.30 -2.62
N LYS A 335 7.66 -7.57 -2.04
CA LYS A 335 6.97 -6.44 -2.69
C LYS A 335 7.31 -5.07 -2.10
N GLY A 336 7.99 -5.03 -0.96
CA GLY A 336 8.32 -3.80 -0.25
C GLY A 336 7.31 -3.45 0.85
N VAL A 337 7.74 -2.60 1.78
CA VAL A 337 6.95 -2.21 2.95
C VAL A 337 5.72 -1.40 2.55
N ASP A 338 5.83 -0.56 1.51
CA ASP A 338 4.71 0.27 1.05
C ASP A 338 3.60 -0.58 0.42
N ALA A 339 3.94 -1.67 -0.26
CA ALA A 339 2.95 -2.62 -0.77
C ALA A 339 2.19 -3.35 0.35
N VAL A 340 2.83 -3.58 1.51
CA VAL A 340 2.13 -4.12 2.70
C VAL A 340 1.21 -3.05 3.29
N LYS A 341 1.70 -1.80 3.41
CA LYS A 341 0.89 -0.69 3.89
C LYS A 341 -0.36 -0.51 3.03
N ASP A 342 -0.24 -0.54 1.70
CA ASP A 342 -1.36 -0.41 0.77
C ASP A 342 -2.49 -1.45 0.96
N ILE A 343 -2.18 -2.64 1.51
CA ILE A 343 -3.19 -3.68 1.78
C ILE A 343 -3.98 -3.38 3.06
N PHE A 344 -3.32 -2.82 4.07
CA PHE A 344 -3.90 -2.64 5.41
C PHE A 344 -4.27 -1.18 5.74
N LEU A 345 -3.72 -0.22 5.00
CA LEU A 345 -3.86 1.22 5.18
C LEU A 345 -4.23 1.82 3.83
N SER A 346 -5.24 2.71 3.81
CA SER A 346 -5.56 3.45 2.59
C SER A 346 -4.39 4.36 2.22
N ASN A 347 -3.86 4.23 1.00
CA ASN A 347 -2.79 5.08 0.51
C ASN A 347 -3.36 6.13 -0.43
N VAL A 348 -3.45 7.36 0.07
CA VAL A 348 -4.00 8.53 -0.65
C VAL A 348 -3.30 8.75 -1.99
N THR A 349 -1.98 8.54 -2.08
CA THR A 349 -1.24 8.75 -3.34
C THR A 349 -1.58 7.73 -4.42
N LYS A 350 -1.87 6.49 -4.02
CA LYS A 350 -2.33 5.44 -4.93
C LYS A 350 -3.75 5.71 -5.41
N GLU A 351 -4.62 6.16 -4.50
CA GLU A 351 -5.98 6.56 -4.85
C GLU A 351 -6.00 7.75 -5.82
N LEU A 352 -5.11 8.73 -5.65
CA LEU A 352 -4.95 9.83 -6.60
C LEU A 352 -4.43 9.38 -7.97
N SER A 353 -3.57 8.35 -8.03
CA SER A 353 -3.01 7.85 -9.29
C SER A 353 -3.94 6.91 -10.06
N GLU A 354 -4.67 6.04 -9.35
CA GLU A 354 -5.49 4.97 -9.96
C GLU A 354 -6.98 5.33 -9.95
N GLY A 355 -7.36 6.35 -9.17
CA GLY A 355 -8.73 6.82 -9.02
C GLY A 355 -9.24 7.54 -10.26
N ARG A 356 -10.57 7.65 -10.33
CA ARG A 356 -11.26 8.35 -11.41
C ARG A 356 -11.24 9.86 -11.17
N TRP A 357 -10.66 10.60 -12.10
CA TRP A 357 -10.72 12.07 -12.07
C TRP A 357 -12.00 12.56 -12.76
N ILE A 358 -12.55 13.65 -12.25
CA ILE A 358 -13.82 14.24 -12.68
C ILE A 358 -13.50 15.55 -13.40
N LYS A 359 -13.91 15.65 -14.67
CA LYS A 359 -13.81 16.88 -15.45
C LYS A 359 -14.94 17.83 -15.08
N SER A 360 -14.60 19.00 -14.58
CA SER A 360 -15.56 20.01 -14.13
C SER A 360 -15.14 21.41 -14.58
N GLU A 361 -16.11 22.34 -14.58
CA GLU A 361 -15.94 23.73 -14.99
C GLU A 361 -16.15 24.65 -13.78
N TYR A 362 -15.25 25.62 -13.58
CA TYR A 362 -15.23 26.48 -12.40
C TYR A 362 -15.06 27.96 -12.74
N GLY A 363 -15.82 28.81 -12.05
CA GLY A 363 -15.65 30.26 -12.05
C GLY A 363 -16.12 30.98 -13.33
N ASN A 364 -15.75 32.26 -13.41
CA ASN A 364 -16.11 33.17 -14.50
C ASN A 364 -14.98 34.21 -14.66
N PRO A 365 -14.13 34.13 -15.71
CA PRO A 365 -14.22 33.21 -16.86
C PRO A 365 -14.04 31.73 -16.46
N ALA A 366 -14.67 30.84 -17.23
CA ALA A 366 -14.72 29.41 -16.93
C ALA A 366 -13.36 28.72 -17.11
N ILE A 367 -12.95 27.95 -16.10
CA ILE A 367 -11.78 27.09 -16.14
C ILE A 367 -12.24 25.63 -16.08
N ILE A 368 -11.88 24.85 -17.11
CA ILE A 368 -12.19 23.43 -17.19
C ILE A 368 -10.96 22.64 -16.73
N ILE A 369 -11.11 21.86 -15.66
CA ILE A 369 -10.02 21.06 -15.07
C ILE A 369 -10.53 19.70 -14.61
N GLU A 370 -9.66 18.69 -14.70
CA GLU A 370 -9.91 17.36 -14.15
C GLU A 370 -9.30 17.27 -12.75
N THR A 371 -10.13 16.89 -11.78
CA THR A 371 -9.73 16.84 -10.36
C THR A 371 -10.20 15.52 -9.73
N PRO A 372 -9.55 15.02 -8.66
CA PRO A 372 -9.96 13.78 -8.00
C PRO A 372 -11.40 13.82 -7.48
N GLU A 373 -11.80 14.95 -6.92
CA GLU A 373 -13.16 15.26 -6.50
C GLU A 373 -13.57 16.66 -6.96
N VAL A 374 -14.86 16.97 -6.93
CA VAL A 374 -15.38 18.29 -7.29
C VAL A 374 -14.87 19.35 -6.32
N LEU A 375 -14.21 20.39 -6.84
CA LEU A 375 -13.69 21.49 -6.04
C LEU A 375 -14.81 22.23 -5.30
N VAL A 376 -14.55 22.60 -4.05
CA VAL A 376 -15.50 23.32 -3.19
C VAL A 376 -15.20 24.81 -3.24
N ARG A 377 -16.24 25.63 -3.45
CA ARG A 377 -16.13 27.09 -3.43
C ARG A 377 -15.71 27.56 -2.04
N GLN A 378 -14.69 28.39 -1.97
CA GLN A 378 -14.18 28.98 -0.74
C GLN A 378 -14.78 30.36 -0.51
N GLU A 379 -14.94 30.73 0.76
CA GLU A 379 -15.28 32.10 1.14
C GLU A 379 -14.07 33.01 0.91
N VAL A 380 -14.32 34.18 0.31
CA VAL A 380 -13.28 35.15 -0.01
C VAL A 380 -13.50 36.39 0.84
N ASP A 381 -12.43 36.90 1.46
CA ASP A 381 -12.46 38.16 2.20
C ASP A 381 -12.81 39.32 1.24
N PRO A 382 -13.89 40.08 1.51
CA PRO A 382 -14.27 41.24 0.70
C PRO A 382 -13.14 42.25 0.45
N LYS A 383 -12.19 42.38 1.39
CA LYS A 383 -11.03 43.29 1.26
C LYS A 383 -10.05 42.87 0.16
N LEU A 384 -9.99 41.57 -0.15
CA LEU A 384 -9.18 41.02 -1.24
C LEU A 384 -9.82 41.28 -2.61
N ILE A 385 -11.15 41.39 -2.66
CA ILE A 385 -11.89 41.70 -3.90
C ILE A 385 -11.71 43.19 -4.25
N GLU A 386 -11.76 44.06 -3.24
CA GLU A 386 -11.56 45.51 -3.39
C GLU A 386 -10.13 45.87 -3.82
N SER A 387 -9.11 45.16 -3.33
CA SER A 387 -7.70 45.45 -3.66
C SER A 387 -7.32 45.11 -5.10
N VAL A 388 -8.05 44.20 -5.75
CA VAL A 388 -7.78 43.73 -7.12
C VAL A 388 -8.72 44.39 -8.15
N GLN A 389 -9.61 45.29 -7.73
CA GLN A 389 -10.59 45.97 -8.61
C GLN A 389 -11.41 44.97 -9.46
N ALA A 390 -11.75 43.83 -8.87
CA ALA A 390 -12.44 42.74 -9.56
C ALA A 390 -13.96 42.94 -9.57
N SER A 391 -14.60 42.66 -10.71
CA SER A 391 -16.06 42.51 -10.88
C SER A 391 -16.57 41.17 -10.35
N ASP A 392 -15.76 40.13 -10.50
CA ASP A 392 -16.08 38.78 -10.05
C ASP A 392 -14.78 38.12 -9.59
N PHE A 393 -14.82 37.47 -8.43
CA PHE A 393 -13.69 36.77 -7.85
C PHE A 393 -14.21 35.50 -7.18
N SER A 394 -13.67 34.35 -7.59
CA SER A 394 -14.08 33.05 -7.06
C SER A 394 -12.88 32.15 -6.85
N ILE A 395 -12.82 31.50 -5.68
CA ILE A 395 -11.82 30.50 -5.33
C ILE A 395 -12.52 29.15 -5.14
N PHE A 396 -11.95 28.10 -5.71
CA PHE A 396 -12.35 26.72 -5.53
C PHE A 396 -11.15 25.90 -5.09
N SER A 397 -11.32 24.99 -4.13
CA SER A 397 -10.21 24.16 -3.66
C SER A 397 -10.59 22.70 -3.42
N TYR A 398 -9.56 21.86 -3.46
CA TYR A 398 -9.58 20.45 -3.06
C TYR A 398 -8.34 20.15 -2.21
N GLY A 399 -8.53 19.28 -1.21
CA GLY A 399 -7.48 18.84 -0.29
C GLY A 399 -7.35 19.70 0.96
N ASP A 400 -6.84 19.07 2.02
CA ASP A 400 -6.30 19.73 3.21
C ASP A 400 -4.77 19.70 3.09
N ARG A 401 -4.09 20.80 3.44
CA ARG A 401 -2.77 21.26 2.94
C ARG A 401 -1.57 20.28 2.99
N ASN A 402 -1.75 19.05 3.41
CA ASN A 402 -0.72 18.09 3.82
C ASN A 402 -0.16 17.17 2.73
N ILE A 403 -0.91 16.82 1.67
CA ILE A 403 -0.47 15.79 0.68
C ILE A 403 -0.61 16.27 -0.76
N PHE A 404 -1.80 16.73 -1.15
CA PHE A 404 -2.07 17.19 -2.50
C PHE A 404 -3.25 18.17 -2.47
N ASN A 405 -3.04 19.36 -3.02
CA ASN A 405 -4.01 20.44 -2.97
C ASN A 405 -4.19 21.01 -4.38
N ILE A 406 -5.44 21.28 -4.75
CA ILE A 406 -5.76 22.00 -5.99
C ILE A 406 -6.44 23.30 -5.58
N LEU A 407 -6.00 24.41 -6.15
CA LEU A 407 -6.60 25.72 -5.97
C LEU A 407 -6.85 26.33 -7.35
N VAL A 408 -8.10 26.68 -7.62
CA VAL A 408 -8.51 27.39 -8.82
C VAL A 408 -9.05 28.75 -8.40
N SER A 409 -8.47 29.81 -8.93
CA SER A 409 -8.89 31.18 -8.70
C SER A 409 -9.26 31.83 -10.02
N THR A 410 -10.44 32.42 -10.11
CA THR A 410 -10.89 33.18 -11.28
C THR A 410 -11.15 34.62 -10.89
N VAL A 411 -10.57 35.55 -11.64
CA VAL A 411 -10.72 36.99 -11.43
C VAL A 411 -11.18 37.64 -12.72
N LYS A 412 -12.28 38.38 -12.67
CA LYS A 412 -12.78 39.20 -13.76
C LYS A 412 -12.62 40.67 -13.39
N VAL A 413 -11.74 41.41 -14.06
CA VAL A 413 -11.43 42.81 -13.74
C VAL A 413 -12.47 43.77 -14.37
N GLN A 414 -12.74 44.93 -13.73
CA GLN A 414 -13.74 45.92 -14.16
C GLN A 414 -13.28 46.92 -15.25
N SER A 415 -12.01 46.88 -15.68
CA SER A 415 -11.36 47.97 -16.44
C SER A 415 -11.03 47.58 -17.89
N ASP A 416 -11.19 48.51 -18.84
CA ASP A 416 -10.68 48.45 -20.22
C ASP A 416 -9.15 48.68 -20.32
N GLN A 417 -8.45 48.76 -19.19
CA GLN A 417 -7.00 48.86 -19.16
C GLN A 417 -6.33 47.52 -19.46
N GLU A 418 -5.29 47.53 -20.30
CA GLU A 418 -4.44 46.36 -20.53
C GLU A 418 -3.87 45.85 -19.20
N ILE A 419 -4.28 44.64 -18.82
CA ILE A 419 -3.79 43.97 -17.62
C ILE A 419 -2.37 43.47 -17.93
N ASN A 420 -1.40 43.89 -17.13
CA ASN A 420 -0.07 43.30 -17.17
C ASN A 420 -0.13 41.89 -16.55
N LEU A 421 -0.28 40.89 -17.41
CA LEU A 421 -0.38 39.48 -17.02
C LEU A 421 0.87 38.98 -16.31
N ASP A 422 2.06 39.44 -16.72
CA ASP A 422 3.33 39.04 -16.12
C ASP A 422 3.42 39.49 -14.65
N ALA A 423 3.05 40.75 -14.38
CA ALA A 423 2.99 41.29 -13.03
C ALA A 423 1.95 40.57 -12.15
N ALA A 424 0.82 40.17 -12.72
CA ALA A 424 -0.20 39.40 -12.02
C ALA A 424 0.28 37.98 -11.66
N ILE A 425 0.97 37.31 -12.59
CA ILE A 425 1.57 36.00 -12.37
C ILE A 425 2.66 36.07 -11.30
N GLU A 426 3.58 37.04 -11.38
CA GLU A 426 4.63 37.26 -10.37
C GLU A 426 4.04 37.53 -8.98
N GLY A 427 2.99 38.35 -8.89
CA GLY A 427 2.28 38.60 -7.64
C GLY A 427 1.65 37.35 -7.04
N ALA A 428 1.03 36.51 -7.86
CA ALA A 428 0.45 35.24 -7.42
C ALA A 428 1.53 34.25 -6.93
N LEU A 429 2.64 34.13 -7.67
CA LEU A 429 3.77 33.28 -7.28
C LEU A 429 4.41 33.76 -5.97
N SER A 430 4.64 35.06 -5.82
CA SER A 430 5.18 35.66 -4.58
C SER A 430 4.27 35.37 -3.37
N ASN A 431 2.95 35.38 -3.54
CA ASN A 431 2.02 35.03 -2.48
C ASN A 431 2.08 33.54 -2.10
N ILE A 432 2.25 32.66 -3.08
CA ILE A 432 2.40 31.21 -2.85
C ILE A 432 3.74 30.93 -2.13
N GLU A 433 4.83 31.63 -2.49
CA GLU A 433 6.11 31.57 -1.78
C GLU A 433 6.02 32.06 -0.34
N LYS A 434 5.33 33.18 -0.09
CA LYS A 434 5.06 33.69 1.27
C LYS A 434 4.27 32.70 2.14
N GLN A 435 3.46 31.85 1.51
CA GLN A 435 2.75 30.77 2.20
C GLN A 435 3.63 29.52 2.44
N GLY A 436 4.91 29.57 2.10
CA GLY A 436 5.89 28.52 2.38
C GLY A 436 6.17 27.57 1.22
N ALA A 437 5.66 27.84 0.02
CA ALA A 437 5.96 27.03 -1.15
C ALA A 437 7.44 27.15 -1.56
N THR A 438 8.04 26.03 -1.92
CA THR A 438 9.42 25.94 -2.42
C THR A 438 9.44 25.09 -3.69
N ASN A 439 10.44 25.28 -4.57
CA ASN A 439 10.59 24.53 -5.83
C ASN A 439 9.39 24.69 -6.81
N LEU A 440 8.96 25.92 -7.06
CA LEU A 440 7.86 26.22 -7.97
C LEU A 440 8.21 25.85 -9.41
N VAL A 441 7.33 25.10 -10.07
CA VAL A 441 7.38 24.84 -11.51
C VAL A 441 6.23 25.60 -12.14
N VAL A 442 6.55 26.63 -12.92
CA VAL A 442 5.56 27.49 -13.58
C VAL A 442 5.38 27.03 -15.02
N LYS A 443 4.12 26.88 -15.44
CA LYS A 443 3.74 26.53 -16.80
C LYS A 443 2.81 27.62 -17.33
N THR A 444 3.27 28.38 -18.32
CA THR A 444 2.47 29.40 -18.99
C THR A 444 2.06 28.88 -20.36
N GLU A 445 0.76 28.79 -20.60
CA GLU A 445 0.20 28.31 -21.87
C GLU A 445 -0.96 29.22 -22.29
N GLU A 446 -1.04 29.52 -23.58
CA GLU A 446 -2.24 30.09 -24.16
C GLU A 446 -3.34 29.02 -24.16
N PHE A 447 -4.52 29.36 -23.64
CA PHE A 447 -5.68 28.49 -23.69
C PHE A 447 -6.76 29.16 -24.54
N LYS A 448 -7.44 28.36 -25.37
CA LYS A 448 -8.65 28.78 -26.08
C LYS A 448 -9.83 28.41 -25.19
N THR A 449 -10.57 29.42 -24.77
CA THR A 449 -11.88 29.27 -24.10
C THR A 449 -12.97 28.81 -25.05
#